data_AF-U2Q4Y8-F1
#
_entry.id   AF-U2Q4Y8-F1
#
_cell.length_a   1.000
_cell.length_b   1.000
_cell.length_c   1.000
_cell.angle_alpha   90.00
_cell.angle_beta   90.00
_cell.angle_gamma   90.00
#
_symmetry.space_group_name_H-M   'P 1'
#
loop_
_entity.id
_entity.type
_entity.pdbx_description
1 polymer ?
#
loop_
_entity_poly.entity_id
_entity_poly.type
_entity_poly.pdbx_seq_one_letter_code
_entity_poly.pdbx_strand_id
1 'polypeptide(L)'
;MKYRAWLTNKFMMVNVDKVHFDTGVISYHTGIAAPKRSKCYKLMKSTGEYDSNGDEIYEGDILTDEGSFNHESWDYGIVECDDEEEFYINWKLEDYYEPLVNSDNYVIAGNVYKDSYLLEE
;
A
#
# COMPACT_ATOMS: atom_id res chain seq x y z
N MET A 1 -13.62 0.34 7.84
CA MET A 1 -12.64 0.12 6.76
C MET A 1 -11.97 1.45 6.45
N LYS A 2 -10.64 1.50 6.56
CA LYS A 2 -9.82 2.69 6.25
C LYS A 2 -9.21 2.49 4.87
N TYR A 3 -9.13 3.57 4.11
CA TYR A 3 -8.57 3.55 2.76
C TYR A 3 -7.68 4.76 2.55
N ARG A 4 -6.64 4.56 1.75
CA ARG A 4 -5.97 5.63 1.01
C ARG A 4 -6.15 5.38 -0.49
N ALA A 5 -5.87 6.39 -1.29
CA ALA A 5 -6.05 6.31 -2.72
C ALA A 5 -4.95 7.03 -3.50
N TRP A 6 -4.51 6.39 -4.57
CA TRP A 6 -3.70 7.04 -5.59
C TRP A 6 -4.59 7.75 -6.60
N LEU A 7 -4.49 9.08 -6.68
CA LEU A 7 -5.21 9.88 -7.67
C LEU A 7 -4.46 9.86 -9.00
N THR A 8 -4.92 9.07 -9.97
CA THR A 8 -4.20 8.86 -11.24
C THR A 8 -4.09 10.09 -12.13
N ASN A 9 -4.99 11.06 -11.98
CA ASN A 9 -4.94 12.33 -12.71
C ASN A 9 -4.07 13.40 -12.05
N LYS A 10 -3.62 13.18 -10.80
CA LYS A 10 -2.82 14.13 -10.02
C LYS A 10 -1.49 13.55 -9.55
N PHE A 11 -1.28 12.25 -9.74
CA PHE A 11 -0.12 11.50 -9.27
C PHE A 11 0.18 11.75 -7.79
N MET A 12 -0.84 11.59 -6.95
CA MET A 12 -0.79 11.94 -5.53
C MET A 12 -1.53 10.92 -4.67
N MET A 13 -0.93 10.55 -3.53
CA MET A 13 -1.57 9.73 -2.51
C MET A 13 -2.43 10.58 -1.58
N VAL A 14 -3.64 10.13 -1.27
CA VAL A 14 -4.57 10.82 -0.35
C VAL A 14 -5.24 9.84 0.60
N ASN A 15 -5.50 10.30 1.82
CA ASN A 15 -6.38 9.58 2.72
C ASN A 15 -7.83 9.78 2.27
N VAL A 16 -8.59 8.69 2.22
CA VAL A 16 -9.99 8.70 1.79
C VAL A 16 -10.89 8.86 3.00
N ASP A 17 -11.74 9.89 2.98
CA ASP A 17 -12.75 10.08 4.03
C ASP A 17 -13.98 9.23 3.78
N LYS A 18 -14.39 9.11 2.50
CA LYS A 18 -15.59 8.40 2.10
C LYS A 18 -15.51 7.87 0.67
N VAL A 19 -15.92 6.63 0.48
CA VAL A 19 -16.18 6.02 -0.83
C VAL A 19 -17.69 6.10 -1.11
N HIS A 20 -18.07 6.65 -2.26
CA HIS A 20 -19.45 6.74 -2.73
C HIS A 20 -19.67 5.70 -3.83
N PHE A 21 -20.00 4.46 -3.42
CA PHE A 21 -20.12 3.30 -4.32
C PHE A 21 -21.17 3.47 -5.42
N ASP A 22 -22.23 4.21 -5.15
CA ASP A 22 -23.30 4.57 -6.09
C ASP A 22 -22.80 5.43 -7.27
N THR A 23 -21.78 6.26 -7.03
CA THR A 23 -21.26 7.20 -8.03
C THR A 23 -19.85 6.89 -8.52
N GLY A 24 -19.16 5.94 -7.88
CA GLY A 24 -17.75 5.63 -8.13
C GLY A 24 -16.83 6.82 -7.83
N VAL A 25 -17.13 7.58 -6.78
CA VAL A 25 -16.40 8.79 -6.38
C VAL A 25 -15.83 8.58 -4.99
N ILE A 26 -14.61 9.05 -4.74
CA ILE A 26 -14.09 9.22 -3.38
C ILE A 26 -14.17 10.68 -2.94
N SER A 27 -14.33 10.91 -1.65
CA SER A 27 -14.08 12.19 -0.98
C SER A 27 -12.79 12.11 -0.17
N TYR A 28 -11.98 13.16 -0.26
CA TYR A 28 -10.70 13.26 0.45
C TYR A 28 -10.41 14.71 0.84
N HIS A 29 -9.59 14.91 1.88
CA HIS A 29 -9.05 16.23 2.24
C HIS A 29 -7.57 16.35 1.86
N THR A 30 -7.14 17.59 1.63
CA THR A 30 -5.72 17.97 1.59
C THR A 30 -5.55 19.15 2.54
N GLY A 31 -5.26 18.88 3.81
CA GLY A 31 -5.25 19.89 4.87
C GLY A 31 -6.64 20.41 5.25
N ILE A 32 -6.74 21.70 5.57
CA ILE A 32 -7.95 22.35 6.16
C ILE A 32 -8.99 22.76 5.10
N ALA A 33 -8.70 22.55 3.81
CA ALA A 33 -9.64 22.90 2.73
C ALA A 33 -10.92 22.05 2.76
N ALA A 34 -11.98 22.50 2.09
CA ALA A 34 -13.20 21.71 1.93
C ALA A 34 -12.93 20.33 1.27
N PRO A 35 -13.75 19.30 1.55
CA PRO A 35 -13.58 17.97 0.97
C PRO A 35 -13.60 18.02 -0.56
N LYS A 36 -12.60 17.41 -1.17
CA LYS A 36 -12.48 17.26 -2.62
C LYS A 36 -13.06 15.93 -3.06
N ARG A 37 -13.41 15.82 -4.34
CA ARG A 37 -13.91 14.59 -4.94
C ARG A 37 -13.05 14.16 -6.13
N SER A 38 -12.91 12.86 -6.35
CA SER A 38 -12.28 12.31 -7.55
C SER A 38 -12.99 11.03 -8.02
N LYS A 39 -13.06 10.85 -9.34
CA LYS A 39 -13.43 9.59 -10.02
C LYS A 39 -12.21 8.83 -10.56
N CYS A 40 -11.06 9.51 -10.64
CA CYS A 40 -9.82 8.94 -11.16
C CYS A 40 -8.97 8.56 -9.95
N TYR A 41 -9.10 7.32 -9.49
CA TYR A 41 -8.37 6.83 -8.33
C TYR A 41 -8.14 5.32 -8.39
N LYS A 42 -7.17 4.86 -7.61
CA LYS A 42 -6.99 3.46 -7.21
C LYS A 42 -7.05 3.39 -5.69
N LEU A 43 -7.91 2.54 -5.14
CA LEU A 43 -8.04 2.37 -3.68
C LEU A 43 -6.97 1.41 -3.19
N MET A 44 -6.54 1.65 -1.95
CA MET A 44 -5.65 0.79 -1.19
C MET A 44 -6.28 0.61 0.18
N LYS A 45 -6.62 -0.64 0.53
CA LYS A 45 -7.27 -0.98 1.80
C LYS A 45 -6.22 -1.03 2.91
N SER A 46 -6.52 -0.46 4.08
CA SER A 46 -5.67 -0.61 5.27
C SER A 46 -5.69 -2.06 5.73
N THR A 47 -4.53 -2.59 6.10
CA THR A 47 -4.40 -3.94 6.67
C THR A 47 -4.68 -3.95 8.17
N GLY A 48 -4.45 -2.81 8.84
CA GLY A 48 -4.48 -2.69 10.30
C GLY A 48 -3.15 -3.03 10.98
N GLU A 49 -2.17 -3.51 10.20
CA GLU A 49 -0.80 -3.80 10.61
C GLU A 49 0.11 -2.58 10.41
N TYR A 50 1.23 -2.55 11.10
CA TYR A 50 2.19 -1.44 11.08
C TYR A 50 3.59 -1.98 10.82
N ASP A 51 4.37 -1.23 10.05
CA ASP A 51 5.77 -1.57 9.81
C ASP A 51 6.64 -1.26 11.04
N SER A 52 7.95 -1.54 10.95
CA SER A 52 8.92 -1.30 12.02
C SER A 52 9.06 0.18 12.43
N ASN A 53 8.68 1.12 11.56
CA ASN A 53 8.67 2.56 11.85
C ASN A 53 7.36 3.02 12.50
N GLY A 54 6.37 2.13 12.62
CA GLY A 54 5.03 2.44 13.13
C GLY A 54 4.13 3.09 12.08
N ASP A 55 4.48 3.01 10.80
CA ASP A 55 3.64 3.44 9.69
C ASP A 55 2.66 2.32 9.32
N GLU A 56 1.39 2.67 9.14
CA GLU A 56 0.35 1.70 8.83
C GLU A 56 0.49 1.16 7.41
N ILE A 57 0.39 -0.16 7.26
CA ILE A 57 0.51 -0.87 6.00
C ILE A 57 -0.85 -0.92 5.28
N TYR A 58 -0.81 -0.77 3.96
CA TYR A 58 -1.96 -0.85 3.07
C TYR A 58 -1.70 -1.85 1.94
N GLU A 59 -2.77 -2.39 1.40
CA GLU A 59 -2.75 -3.13 0.13
C GLU A 59 -2.01 -2.33 -0.95
N GLY A 60 -1.06 -2.99 -1.62
CA GLY A 60 -0.18 -2.42 -2.65
C GLY A 60 1.00 -1.60 -2.11
N ASP A 61 1.22 -1.53 -0.79
CA ASP A 61 2.52 -1.13 -0.25
C ASP A 61 3.61 -2.11 -0.69
N ILE A 62 4.82 -1.59 -0.87
CA ILE A 62 6.03 -2.35 -1.12
C ILE A 62 6.82 -2.34 0.19
N LEU A 63 7.02 -3.53 0.76
CA LEU A 63 7.81 -3.75 1.96
C LEU A 63 9.24 -4.14 1.58
N THR A 64 10.18 -3.83 2.45
CA THR A 64 11.56 -4.26 2.35
C THR A 64 12.08 -4.78 3.69
N ASP A 65 13.04 -5.69 3.62
CA ASP A 65 13.77 -6.24 4.77
C ASP A 65 14.91 -5.33 5.25
N GLU A 66 15.21 -4.25 4.50
CA GLU A 66 16.39 -3.38 4.66
C GLU A 66 17.73 -4.15 4.77
N GLY A 67 17.82 -5.33 4.14
CA GLY A 67 18.99 -6.20 4.15
C GLY A 67 19.07 -7.16 5.35
N SER A 68 18.01 -7.28 6.15
CA SER A 68 17.91 -8.24 7.26
C SER A 68 18.04 -9.70 6.82
N PHE A 69 17.70 -10.01 5.57
CA PHE A 69 17.83 -11.36 5.01
C PHE A 69 19.28 -11.70 4.63
N ASN A 70 20.21 -10.75 4.68
CA ASN A 70 21.64 -10.90 4.33
C ASN A 70 21.87 -11.29 2.85
N HIS A 71 20.98 -10.87 1.95
CA HIS A 71 21.16 -10.96 0.51
C HIS A 71 22.10 -9.84 0.00
N GLU A 72 22.54 -9.93 -1.27
CA GLU A 72 23.43 -8.90 -1.87
C GLU A 72 22.73 -7.54 -2.07
N SER A 73 21.41 -7.55 -2.11
CA SER A 73 20.53 -6.39 -2.20
C SER A 73 19.38 -6.52 -1.20
N TRP A 74 18.65 -5.43 -1.00
CA TRP A 74 17.39 -5.46 -0.27
C TRP A 74 16.34 -6.22 -1.06
N ASP A 75 15.51 -6.97 -0.35
CA ASP A 75 14.37 -7.66 -0.92
C ASP A 75 13.15 -6.74 -0.89
N TYR A 76 12.29 -6.88 -1.91
CA TYR A 76 11.06 -6.10 -2.03
C TYR A 76 9.84 -7.00 -2.27
N GLY A 77 8.82 -6.81 -1.44
CA GLY A 77 7.58 -7.58 -1.49
C GLY A 77 6.36 -6.68 -1.58
N ILE A 78 5.33 -7.09 -2.30
CA ILE A 78 4.07 -6.34 -2.43
C ILE A 78 3.06 -6.88 -1.43
N VAL A 79 2.38 -6.00 -0.71
CA VAL A 79 1.23 -6.39 0.12
C VAL A 79 0.01 -6.60 -0.78
N GLU A 80 -0.51 -7.82 -0.83
CA GLU A 80 -1.69 -8.21 -1.59
C GLU A 80 -2.77 -8.75 -0.65
N CYS A 81 -4.01 -8.84 -1.13
CA CYS A 81 -5.17 -9.37 -0.40
C CYS A 81 -5.78 -10.49 -1.24
N ASP A 82 -6.08 -11.63 -0.62
CA ASP A 82 -6.71 -12.75 -1.30
C ASP A 82 -8.26 -12.65 -1.30
N ASP A 83 -8.92 -13.65 -1.89
CA ASP A 83 -10.37 -13.76 -1.98
C ASP A 83 -11.05 -13.99 -0.60
N GLU A 84 -10.29 -14.44 0.42
CA GLU A 84 -10.76 -14.63 1.79
C GLU A 84 -10.56 -13.36 2.66
N GLU A 85 -10.11 -12.26 2.04
CA GLU A 85 -9.82 -10.97 2.66
C GLU A 85 -8.62 -11.02 3.63
N GLU A 86 -7.70 -11.98 3.45
CA GLU A 86 -6.44 -12.10 4.18
C GLU A 86 -5.30 -11.40 3.45
N PHE A 87 -4.46 -10.67 4.18
CA PHE A 87 -3.32 -9.94 3.63
C PHE A 87 -2.04 -10.78 3.69
N TYR A 88 -1.27 -10.74 2.62
CA TYR A 88 0.00 -11.45 2.48
C TYR A 88 1.04 -10.58 1.76
N ILE A 89 2.32 -10.91 1.95
CA ILE A 89 3.43 -10.29 1.24
C ILE A 89 3.81 -11.22 0.08
N ASN A 90 3.93 -10.65 -1.12
CA ASN A 90 4.36 -11.32 -2.32
C ASN A 90 5.77 -10.82 -2.71
N TRP A 91 6.79 -11.60 -2.37
CA TRP A 91 8.20 -11.34 -2.67
C TRP A 91 8.48 -11.72 -4.14
N LYS A 92 8.16 -10.82 -5.07
CA LYS A 92 8.13 -11.10 -6.52
C LYS A 92 9.45 -11.66 -7.07
N LEU A 93 10.59 -11.17 -6.57
CA LEU A 93 11.92 -11.59 -7.03
C LEU A 93 12.32 -12.98 -6.50
N GLU A 94 11.77 -13.38 -5.36
CA GLU A 94 12.08 -14.64 -4.67
C GLU A 94 11.04 -15.75 -4.95
N ASP A 95 10.01 -15.46 -5.76
CA ASP A 95 8.86 -16.35 -6.05
C ASP A 95 8.24 -16.96 -4.78
N TYR A 96 8.14 -16.13 -3.73
CA TYR A 96 7.72 -16.52 -2.39
C TYR A 96 6.60 -15.62 -1.88
N TYR A 97 5.68 -16.19 -1.11
CA TYR A 97 4.63 -15.45 -0.42
C TYR A 97 4.52 -15.90 1.04
N GLU A 98 4.19 -14.96 1.91
CA GLU A 98 3.97 -15.21 3.32
C GLU A 98 2.79 -14.39 3.84
N PRO A 99 2.05 -14.88 4.85
CA PRO A 99 1.03 -14.07 5.52
C PRO A 99 1.64 -12.76 6.04
N LEU A 100 0.87 -11.67 6.04
CA LEU A 100 1.29 -10.40 6.64
C LEU A 100 1.23 -10.51 8.17
N VAL A 101 2.16 -11.26 8.74
CA VAL A 101 2.34 -11.47 10.18
C VAL A 101 3.76 -11.05 10.57
N ASN A 102 3.93 -10.47 11.76
CA ASN A 102 5.19 -9.83 12.17
C ASN A 102 5.64 -8.75 11.18
N SER A 103 4.69 -7.90 10.81
CA SER A 103 4.83 -6.72 9.95
C SER A 103 5.92 -5.74 10.46
N ASP A 104 6.22 -5.78 11.75
CA ASP A 104 7.26 -5.02 12.44
C ASP A 104 8.69 -5.47 12.11
N ASN A 105 8.87 -6.53 11.31
CA ASN A 105 10.17 -6.91 10.74
C ASN A 105 10.52 -6.15 9.45
N TYR A 106 9.57 -5.42 8.88
CA TYR A 106 9.71 -4.81 7.56
C TYR A 106 9.60 -3.28 7.62
N VAL A 107 9.99 -2.62 6.53
CA VAL A 107 9.81 -1.17 6.32
C VAL A 107 9.03 -0.94 5.04
N ILE A 108 8.10 0.02 5.04
CA ILE A 108 7.44 0.47 3.82
C ILE A 108 8.44 1.27 2.97
N ALA A 109 8.86 0.70 1.84
CA ALA A 109 9.76 1.35 0.88
C ALA A 109 9.01 2.24 -0.12
N GLY A 110 7.73 1.97 -0.36
CA GLY A 110 6.93 2.68 -1.35
C GLY A 110 5.62 1.98 -1.64
N ASN A 111 5.05 2.22 -2.81
CA ASN A 111 3.85 1.51 -3.26
C ASN A 111 3.83 1.30 -4.77
N VAL A 112 3.03 0.33 -5.23
CA VAL A 112 2.95 -0.09 -6.64
C VAL A 112 2.56 1.01 -7.63
N TYR A 113 2.00 2.13 -7.19
CA TYR A 113 1.59 3.22 -8.09
C TYR A 113 2.66 4.28 -8.30
N LYS A 114 3.52 4.50 -7.30
CA LYS A 114 4.56 5.54 -7.32
C LYS A 114 5.95 4.95 -7.50
N ASP A 115 6.17 3.75 -6.97
CA ASP A 115 7.49 3.16 -6.75
C ASP A 115 7.58 1.74 -7.35
N SER A 116 6.86 1.47 -8.44
CA SER A 116 6.85 0.15 -9.10
C SER A 116 8.22 -0.31 -9.59
N TYR A 117 9.15 0.62 -9.81
CA TYR A 117 10.53 0.32 -10.24
C TYR A 117 11.32 -0.47 -9.18
N LEU A 118 10.87 -0.51 -7.92
CA LEU A 118 11.49 -1.35 -6.87
C LEU A 118 11.27 -2.85 -7.10
N LEU A 119 10.37 -3.22 -8.02
CA LEU A 119 9.98 -4.59 -8.32
C LEU A 119 10.52 -5.07 -9.67
N GLU A 120 11.40 -4.28 -10.30
CA GLU A 120 12.07 -4.59 -11.56
C GLU A 120 13.49 -5.10 -11.27
N GLU A 121 13.97 -6.10 -12.03
CA GLU A 121 15.36 -6.63 -11.97
C GLU A 121 16.42 -5.70 -12.56
#